data_AF-A0A191UGY7-F1
#
_entry.id   AF-A0A191UGY7-F1
#
_cell.length_a   1.000
_cell.length_b   1.000
_cell.length_c   1.000
_cell.angle_alpha   90.00
_cell.angle_beta   90.00
_cell.angle_gamma   90.00
#
_symmetry.space_group_name_H-M   'P 1'
#
loop_
_entity.id
_entity.type
_entity.pdbx_description
1 polymer ?
#
loop_
_entity_poly.entity_id
_entity_poly.type
_entity_poly.pdbx_seq_one_letter_code
_entity_poly.pdbx_strand_id
1 'polypeptide(L)'
;MSTFRTALSLAFLLVTSHQSFAQAISKDFQKNCATEQVAEHKDLKGKTLSAEDFAAYCTCQAEFINKNATNGQVNELVMNPKAKPEWLKTIELKAMKSCLSVDSKMST
;
A
#
# COMPACT_ATOMS: atom_id res chain seq x y z
N MET A 1 -41.90 4.05 43.06
CA MET A 1 -40.67 3.37 42.56
C MET A 1 -41.06 2.41 41.43
N SER A 2 -41.03 2.84 40.16
CA SER A 2 -40.98 1.89 39.01
C SER A 2 -40.76 2.61 37.66
N THR A 3 -39.84 3.56 37.59
CA THR A 3 -39.37 4.14 36.31
C THR A 3 -38.03 3.53 35.88
N PHE A 4 -37.50 2.57 36.64
CA PHE A 4 -36.18 1.96 36.43
C PHE A 4 -36.14 0.80 35.45
N ARG A 5 -37.26 0.44 34.81
CA ARG A 5 -37.34 -0.74 33.92
C ARG A 5 -37.29 -0.43 32.43
N THR A 6 -37.28 0.84 32.03
CA THR A 6 -37.27 1.25 30.60
C THR A 6 -35.93 1.79 30.12
N ALA A 7 -34.87 1.69 30.93
CA ALA A 7 -33.55 2.24 30.60
C ALA A 7 -32.55 1.19 30.06
N LEU A 8 -32.96 -0.07 29.86
CA LEU A 8 -32.03 -1.16 29.51
C LEU A 8 -32.04 -1.56 28.02
N SER A 9 -32.61 -0.72 27.15
CA SER A 9 -32.77 -1.05 25.72
C SER A 9 -32.01 -0.16 24.74
N LEU A 10 -31.23 0.84 25.20
CA LEU A 10 -30.52 1.77 24.31
C LEU A 10 -28.98 1.67 24.33
N ALA A 11 -28.39 0.70 25.03
CA ALA A 11 -26.93 0.65 25.20
C ALA A 11 -26.18 -0.27 24.21
N PHE A 12 -26.83 -0.87 23.21
CA PHE A 12 -26.19 -1.89 22.35
C PHE A 12 -26.00 -1.51 20.88
N LEU A 13 -26.20 -0.24 20.49
CA LEU A 13 -26.13 0.18 19.07
C LEU A 13 -24.88 1.01 18.68
N LEU A 14 -23.80 1.00 19.47
CA LEU A 14 -22.63 1.86 19.23
C LEU A 14 -21.30 1.13 18.93
N VAL A 15 -21.34 -0.14 18.50
CA VAL A 15 -20.11 -0.86 18.08
C VAL A 15 -20.14 -1.19 16.58
N THR A 16 -20.69 -0.30 15.75
CA THR A 16 -20.59 -0.42 14.28
C THR A 16 -20.08 0.88 13.67
N SER A 17 -18.85 1.25 13.99
CA SER A 17 -18.11 2.22 13.18
C SER A 17 -16.63 1.86 13.11
N HIS A 18 -16.32 0.59 12.81
CA HIS A 18 -15.13 0.35 12.00
C HIS A 18 -15.53 0.74 10.57
N GLN A 19 -15.52 2.05 10.30
CA GLN A 19 -15.36 2.49 8.92
C GLN A 19 -14.01 1.92 8.49
N SER A 20 -14.05 0.74 7.88
CA SER A 20 -12.98 0.24 7.04
C SER A 20 -12.92 1.21 5.87
N PHE A 21 -12.33 2.37 6.09
CA PHE A 21 -11.79 3.17 5.00
C PHE A 21 -10.82 2.22 4.32
N ALA A 22 -11.19 1.77 3.12
CA ALA A 22 -10.23 1.22 2.18
C ALA A 22 -9.31 2.39 1.81
N GLN A 23 -8.42 2.77 2.72
CA GLN A 23 -7.29 3.63 2.42
C GLN A 23 -6.48 2.82 1.43
N ALA A 24 -6.52 3.22 0.17
CA ALA A 24 -5.64 2.66 -0.83
C ALA A 24 -4.29 3.35 -0.70
N ILE A 25 -3.21 2.60 -0.92
CA ILE A 25 -1.87 3.13 -1.09
C ILE A 25 -1.91 4.34 -2.05
N SER A 26 -1.34 5.46 -1.61
CA SER A 26 -1.48 6.74 -2.28
C SER A 26 -0.70 6.80 -3.59
N LYS A 27 -1.07 7.73 -4.48
CA LYS A 27 -0.25 8.06 -5.66
C LYS A 27 1.15 8.57 -5.28
N ASP A 28 1.30 9.13 -4.09
CA ASP A 28 2.60 9.57 -3.58
C ASP A 28 3.53 8.38 -3.30
N PHE A 29 2.99 7.26 -2.82
CA PHE A 29 3.77 6.02 -2.69
C PHE A 29 4.25 5.53 -4.06
N GLN A 30 3.38 5.50 -5.07
CA GLN A 30 3.75 5.09 -6.43
C GLN A 30 4.84 5.99 -7.02
N LYS A 31 4.72 7.31 -6.82
CA LYS A 31 5.73 8.29 -7.24
C LYS A 31 7.07 8.08 -6.52
N ASN A 32 7.02 7.79 -5.21
CA ASN A 32 8.23 7.49 -4.44
C ASN A 32 8.90 6.20 -4.94
N CYS A 33 8.13 5.13 -5.14
CA CYS A 33 8.61 3.89 -5.76
C CYS A 33 9.33 4.17 -7.09
N ALA A 34 8.71 4.92 -8.01
CA ALA A 34 9.32 5.20 -9.31
C ALA A 34 10.61 6.02 -9.19
N THR A 35 10.65 6.97 -8.25
CA THR A 35 11.84 7.77 -7.96
C THR A 35 12.98 6.90 -7.41
N GLU A 36 12.66 5.97 -6.51
CA GLU A 36 13.63 5.03 -5.95
C GLU A 36 14.16 4.07 -7.04
N GLN A 37 13.28 3.56 -7.89
CA GLN A 37 13.68 2.69 -9.00
C GLN A 37 14.63 3.41 -9.98
N VAL A 38 14.34 4.67 -10.35
CA VAL A 38 15.26 5.47 -11.18
C VAL A 38 16.62 5.64 -10.48
N ALA A 39 16.63 5.93 -9.18
CA ALA A 39 17.87 6.11 -8.43
C ALA A 39 18.69 4.83 -8.33
N GLU A 40 18.04 3.67 -8.15
CA GLU A 40 18.67 2.35 -8.09
C GLU A 40 19.24 1.91 -9.44
N HIS A 41 18.63 2.35 -10.55
CA HIS A 41 18.98 1.92 -11.90
C HIS A 41 19.74 3.00 -12.72
N LYS A 42 20.12 4.12 -12.09
CA LYS A 42 20.78 5.26 -12.75
C LYS A 42 22.11 4.90 -13.45
N ASP A 43 22.79 3.87 -12.96
CA ASP A 43 24.12 3.46 -13.43
C ASP A 43 24.06 2.34 -14.49
N LEU A 44 22.85 1.96 -14.95
CA LEU A 44 22.69 1.01 -16.04
C LEU A 44 23.21 1.60 -17.35
N LYS A 45 24.36 1.08 -17.80
CA LYS A 45 25.02 1.53 -19.03
C LYS A 45 24.09 1.39 -20.25
N GLY A 46 23.91 2.49 -20.97
CA GLY A 46 23.24 2.51 -22.27
C GLY A 46 21.73 2.74 -22.24
N LYS A 47 21.12 2.96 -21.07
CA LYS A 47 19.71 3.38 -20.96
C LYS A 47 19.54 4.44 -19.88
N THR A 48 18.98 5.58 -20.26
CA THR A 48 18.45 6.55 -19.29
C THR A 48 17.04 6.12 -18.96
N LEU A 49 16.85 5.57 -17.75
CA LEU A 49 15.54 5.18 -17.25
C LEU A 49 14.89 6.35 -16.52
N SER A 50 13.60 6.52 -16.78
CA SER A 50 12.74 7.58 -16.26
C SER A 50 11.70 6.99 -15.30
N ALA A 51 11.00 7.84 -14.56
CA ALA A 51 9.98 7.38 -13.61
C ALA A 51 8.83 6.63 -14.35
N GLU A 52 8.57 7.03 -15.59
CA GLU A 52 7.58 6.45 -16.48
C GLU A 52 7.89 4.99 -16.81
N ASP A 53 9.18 4.63 -16.94
CA ASP A 53 9.62 3.26 -17.21
C ASP A 53 9.29 2.30 -16.05
N PHE A 54 9.07 2.83 -14.85
CA PHE A 54 8.73 2.07 -13.65
C PHE A 54 7.26 2.21 -13.22
N ALA A 55 6.46 3.01 -13.92
CA ALA A 55 5.08 3.31 -13.52
C ALA A 55 4.20 2.06 -13.43
N ALA A 56 4.34 1.13 -14.39
CA ALA A 56 3.60 -0.15 -14.40
C ALA A 56 3.97 -1.03 -13.19
N TYR A 57 5.27 -1.18 -12.93
CA TYR A 57 5.78 -1.92 -11.78
C TYR A 57 5.29 -1.32 -10.46
N CYS A 58 5.44 -0.01 -10.27
CA CYS A 58 5.03 0.67 -9.04
C CYS A 58 3.52 0.68 -8.83
N THR A 59 2.72 0.69 -9.91
CA THR A 59 1.27 0.48 -9.84
C THR A 59 0.96 -0.93 -9.36
N CYS A 60 1.56 -1.95 -9.96
CA CYS A 60 1.37 -3.33 -9.53
C CYS A 60 1.81 -3.54 -8.07
N GLN A 61 2.93 -2.97 -7.65
CA GLN A 61 3.43 -3.07 -6.28
C GLN A 61 2.42 -2.44 -5.29
N ALA A 62 1.90 -1.25 -5.59
CA ALA A 62 0.88 -0.60 -4.76
C ALA A 62 -0.41 -1.42 -4.65
N GLU A 63 -0.87 -2.02 -5.75
CA GLU A 63 -2.02 -2.93 -5.73
C GLU A 63 -1.75 -4.21 -4.93
N PHE A 64 -0.55 -4.77 -5.08
CA PHE A 64 -0.15 -5.95 -4.34
C PHE A 64 -0.12 -5.67 -2.83
N ILE A 65 0.42 -4.52 -2.42
CA ILE A 65 0.41 -4.09 -1.02
C ILE A 65 -1.03 -3.92 -0.53
N ASN A 66 -1.89 -3.21 -1.27
CA ASN A 66 -3.30 -3.05 -0.90
C ASN A 66 -4.04 -4.38 -0.68
N LYS A 67 -3.69 -5.42 -1.45
CA LYS A 67 -4.33 -6.74 -1.36
C LYS A 67 -3.76 -7.63 -0.25
N ASN A 68 -2.52 -7.40 0.16
CA ASN A 68 -1.78 -8.32 1.05
C ASN A 68 -1.39 -7.72 2.41
N ALA A 69 -1.50 -6.40 2.58
CA ALA A 69 -1.26 -5.72 3.84
C ALA A 69 -2.55 -5.57 4.66
N THR A 70 -2.41 -5.41 5.97
CA THR A 70 -3.54 -5.05 6.85
C THR A 70 -3.89 -3.57 6.70
N ASN A 71 -5.12 -3.19 7.05
CA ASN A 71 -5.55 -1.79 7.02
C ASN A 71 -4.63 -0.87 7.84
N GLY A 72 -4.11 -1.34 8.99
CA GLY A 72 -3.17 -0.57 9.81
C GLY A 72 -1.84 -0.31 9.09
N GLN A 73 -1.33 -1.31 8.36
CA GLN A 73 -0.12 -1.20 7.55
C GLN A 73 -0.32 -0.29 6.34
N VAL A 74 -1.48 -0.35 5.68
CA VAL A 74 -1.78 0.57 4.58
C VAL A 74 -1.90 2.01 5.09
N ASN A 75 -2.52 2.21 6.25
CA ASN A 75 -2.63 3.52 6.88
C ASN A 75 -1.26 4.11 7.24
N GLU A 76 -0.33 3.28 7.71
CA GLU A 76 1.06 3.69 7.97
C GLU A 76 1.70 4.29 6.70
N LEU A 77 1.54 3.62 5.55
CA LEU A 77 2.08 4.10 4.27
C LEU A 77 1.33 5.28 3.68
N VAL A 78 0.03 5.41 3.93
CA VAL A 78 -0.75 6.59 3.51
C VAL A 78 -0.31 7.83 4.30
N MET A 79 -0.06 7.68 5.61
CA MET A 79 0.38 8.77 6.48
C MET A 79 1.84 9.16 6.24
N ASN A 80 2.69 8.19 5.88
CA ASN A 80 4.09 8.43 5.51
C ASN A 80 4.48 7.59 4.28
N PRO A 81 4.30 8.11 3.06
CA PRO A 81 4.59 7.37 1.82
C PRO A 81 6.06 6.99 1.61
N LYS A 82 6.97 7.55 2.41
CA LYS A 82 8.41 7.23 2.39
C LYS A 82 8.83 6.29 3.52
N ALA A 83 7.88 5.85 4.36
CA ALA A 83 8.16 4.89 5.41
C ALA A 83 8.63 3.56 4.80
N LYS A 84 9.65 2.96 5.41
CA LYS A 84 10.19 1.65 5.02
C LYS A 84 10.11 0.67 6.20
N PRO A 85 8.90 0.36 6.70
CA PRO A 85 8.78 -0.56 7.83
C PRO A 85 9.23 -1.97 7.43
N GLU A 86 9.71 -2.76 8.39
CA GLU A 86 10.26 -4.09 8.10
C GLU A 86 9.25 -5.05 7.44
N TRP A 87 7.96 -4.90 7.76
CA TRP A 87 6.90 -5.69 7.13
C TRP A 87 6.77 -5.41 5.63
N LEU A 88 7.08 -4.17 5.19
CA LEU A 88 6.94 -3.75 3.80
C LEU A 88 7.93 -4.51 2.91
N LYS A 89 9.19 -4.66 3.34
CA LYS A 89 10.22 -5.43 2.60
C LYS A 89 9.76 -6.84 2.24
N THR A 90 9.06 -7.50 3.17
CA THR A 90 8.55 -8.87 2.96
C THR A 90 7.45 -8.90 1.89
N ILE A 91 6.59 -7.89 1.85
CA ILE A 91 5.53 -7.77 0.83
C ILE A 91 6.13 -7.34 -0.51
N GLU A 92 7.08 -6.40 -0.52
CA GLU A 92 7.78 -5.94 -1.73
C GLU A 92 8.51 -7.09 -2.43
N LEU A 93 9.17 -7.99 -1.68
CA LEU A 93 9.85 -9.15 -2.27
C LEU A 93 8.87 -10.14 -2.94
N LYS A 94 7.65 -10.26 -2.41
CA LYS A 94 6.57 -11.04 -3.04
C LYS A 94 5.99 -10.30 -4.25
N ALA A 95 5.76 -9.00 -4.11
CA ALA A 95 5.28 -8.13 -5.17
C ALA A 95 6.26 -8.14 -6.35
N MET A 96 7.57 -8.11 -6.12
CA MET A 96 8.59 -8.19 -7.17
C MET A 96 8.38 -9.42 -8.05
N LYS A 97 8.22 -10.60 -7.46
CA LYS A 97 7.98 -11.85 -8.21
C LYS A 97 6.67 -11.79 -9.01
N SER A 98 5.60 -11.28 -8.39
CA SER A 98 4.28 -11.21 -9.01
C SER A 98 4.14 -10.10 -10.06
N CYS A 99 4.83 -8.99 -9.90
CA CYS A 99 4.74 -7.81 -10.76
C CYS A 99 5.70 -7.87 -11.94
N LEU A 100 6.89 -8.45 -11.76
CA LEU A 100 7.82 -8.67 -12.88
C LEU A 100 7.33 -9.75 -13.85
N SER A 101 6.54 -10.73 -13.38
CA SER A 101 5.90 -11.70 -14.28
C SER A 101 4.83 -11.09 -15.19
N VAL A 102 4.35 -9.89 -14.87
CA VAL A 102 3.35 -9.17 -15.69
C VAL A 102 4.03 -8.39 -16.82
N ASP A 103 5.29 -7.98 -16.65
CA ASP A 103 6.05 -7.25 -17.67
C ASP A 103 7.38 -7.95 -18.01
N SER A 104 7.33 -8.75 -19.07
CA SER A 104 8.46 -9.46 -19.70
C SER A 104 9.65 -8.55 -20.12
N LYS A 105 9.55 -7.23 -19.94
CA LYS A 105 10.60 -6.25 -20.25
C LYS A 105 11.56 -5.93 -19.11
N MET A 106 11.29 -6.37 -17.88
CA MET A 106 12.16 -6.13 -16.71
C MET A 106 13.00 -7.35 -16.29
N SER A 107 12.86 -8.49 -16.97
CA SER A 107 13.76 -9.63 -16.84
C SER A 107 15.09 -9.30 -17.51
N THR A 108 16.04 -8.73 -16.76
CA THR A 108 17.45 -8.67 -17.17
C THR A 108 18.31 -9.36 -16.12
#